data_AF-A0A1M5RR27-F1
#
_entry.id   AF-A0A1M5RR27-F1
#
_cell.length_a   1.000
_cell.length_b   1.000
_cell.length_c   1.000
_cell.angle_alpha   90.00
_cell.angle_beta   90.00
_cell.angle_gamma   90.00
#
_symmetry.space_group_name_H-M   'P 1'
#
loop_
_entity.id
_entity.type
_entity.pdbx_description
1 polymer ?
#
loop_
_entity_poly.entity_id
_entity_poly.type
_entity_poly.pdbx_seq_one_letter_code
_entity_poly.pdbx_strand_id
1 'polypeptide(L)'
;MRVLRHTRHWLIPLLLPGMGLLAGCAGQRYAERLPFTDGLSAEYRLSGEHKRQLQYYVSDTIRLVRSRSGGETGVRDGRLVSRSARDIEQIVIDGGTPGVVLASGSNWMAVSFERGSYLYFVSNANRSAWLGDDQIEDAYYLYLPDYNGQGGTVRLGNQAYTATDDSFRAHLLVRRESMSDVSARQSRQPGRHLR
;
A
#
# COMPACT_ATOMS: atom_id res chain seq x y z
N MET A 1 21.72 49.65 57.18
CA MET A 1 20.46 49.23 57.87
C MET A 1 19.29 49.46 56.92
N ARG A 2 18.26 48.62 57.07
CA ARG A 2 16.96 48.67 56.39
C ARG A 2 16.38 50.08 56.26
N VAL A 3 15.46 50.25 55.29
CA VAL A 3 14.08 50.80 55.42
C VAL A 3 13.72 51.38 54.03
N LEU A 4 12.93 50.66 53.22
CA LEU A 4 11.46 50.68 53.15
C LEU A 4 10.87 51.92 52.44
N ARG A 5 10.28 51.63 51.27
CA ARG A 5 8.98 52.05 50.73
C ARG A 5 8.64 53.55 50.60
N HIS A 6 8.29 53.93 49.36
CA HIS A 6 6.99 54.52 49.03
C HIS A 6 6.76 54.36 47.51
N THR A 7 6.00 53.36 47.04
CA THR A 7 4.57 53.44 46.69
C THR A 7 4.06 54.81 46.25
N ARG A 8 3.85 54.95 44.94
CA ARG A 8 2.77 55.78 44.41
C ARG A 8 2.25 55.14 43.12
N HIS A 9 1.06 54.57 43.26
CA HIS A 9 0.31 53.90 42.20
C HIS A 9 -0.25 54.94 41.22
N TRP A 10 -0.03 54.73 39.93
CA TRP A 10 -0.78 55.40 38.87
C TRP A 10 -1.49 54.32 38.07
N LEU A 11 -2.82 54.32 38.17
CA LEU A 11 -3.73 53.49 37.41
C LEU A 11 -3.74 54.01 35.96
N ILE A 12 -3.33 53.19 35.00
CA ILE A 12 -3.62 53.41 33.57
C ILE A 12 -4.42 52.19 33.08
N PRO A 13 -5.61 52.40 32.48
CA PRO A 13 -6.48 51.31 32.07
C PRO A 13 -6.07 50.69 30.73
N LEU A 14 -6.27 49.37 30.71
CA LEU A 14 -6.53 48.44 29.61
C LEU A 14 -6.85 49.06 28.22
N LEU A 15 -6.11 48.66 27.18
CA LEU A 15 -6.62 48.51 25.81
C LEU A 15 -5.74 47.57 24.99
N LEU A 16 -6.18 46.31 24.92
CA LEU A 16 -5.72 45.28 23.98
C LEU A 16 -6.54 45.40 22.69
N PRO A 17 -5.91 45.57 21.51
CA PRO A 17 -6.46 45.06 20.27
C PRO A 17 -5.65 43.82 19.87
N GLY A 18 -6.26 42.65 20.09
CA GLY A 18 -5.76 41.37 19.61
C GLY A 18 -5.67 41.37 18.10
N MET A 19 -4.45 41.18 17.59
CA MET A 19 -4.20 40.97 16.17
C MET A 19 -4.62 39.54 15.83
N GLY A 20 -5.74 39.43 15.11
CA GLY A 20 -6.37 38.17 14.73
C GLY A 20 -5.42 37.29 13.92
N LEU A 21 -5.17 36.08 14.44
CA LEU A 21 -4.60 34.98 13.68
C LEU A 21 -5.65 34.54 12.66
N LEU A 22 -5.44 34.88 11.38
CA LEU A 22 -6.14 34.23 10.29
C LEU A 22 -5.66 32.77 10.24
N ALA A 23 -6.36 31.89 10.96
CA ALA A 23 -6.25 30.46 10.80
C ALA A 23 -6.82 30.10 9.41
N GLY A 24 -5.97 30.17 8.38
CA GLY A 24 -6.26 29.54 7.10
C GLY A 24 -6.28 28.04 7.31
N CYS A 25 -7.47 27.44 7.35
CA CYS A 25 -7.62 26.00 7.19
C CYS A 25 -7.19 25.64 5.76
N ALA A 26 -5.88 25.44 5.55
CA ALA A 26 -5.38 24.77 4.36
C ALA A 26 -6.05 23.38 4.32
N GLY A 27 -6.84 23.12 3.28
CA GLY A 27 -7.58 21.86 3.13
C GLY A 27 -6.65 20.67 3.33
N GLN A 28 -6.95 19.83 4.32
CA GLN A 28 -6.18 18.62 4.58
C GLN A 28 -6.36 17.65 3.41
N ARG A 29 -5.31 17.46 2.62
CA ARG A 29 -5.23 16.40 1.61
C ARG A 29 -5.06 15.07 2.34
N TYR A 30 -6.14 14.31 2.50
CA TYR A 30 -6.08 12.93 2.96
C TYR A 30 -5.89 12.02 1.74
N ALA A 31 -4.68 11.46 1.60
CA ALA A 31 -4.40 10.43 0.61
C ALA A 31 -4.72 9.06 1.23
N GLU A 32 -5.80 8.43 0.78
CA GLU A 32 -6.23 7.12 1.23
C GLU A 32 -5.69 6.05 0.28
N ARG A 33 -5.26 4.90 0.81
CA ARG A 33 -4.92 3.71 0.01
C ARG A 33 -6.07 2.73 0.09
N LEU A 34 -6.61 2.36 -1.06
CA LEU A 34 -7.75 1.45 -1.18
C LEU A 34 -7.32 0.16 -1.88
N PRO A 35 -7.87 -1.00 -1.49
CA PRO A 35 -7.76 -2.22 -2.28
C PRO A 35 -8.20 -1.98 -3.72
N PHE A 36 -7.37 -2.41 -4.66
CA PHE A 36 -7.73 -2.40 -6.07
C PHE A 36 -8.59 -3.62 -6.34
N THR A 37 -9.86 -3.39 -6.71
CA THR A 37 -10.85 -4.44 -6.98
C THR A 37 -11.42 -4.31 -8.40
N ASP A 38 -12.07 -5.36 -8.90
CA ASP A 38 -12.81 -5.27 -10.15
C ASP A 38 -13.96 -4.26 -10.06
N GLY A 39 -14.62 -4.15 -8.91
CA GLY A 39 -15.65 -3.13 -8.64
C GLY A 39 -15.10 -1.70 -8.78
N LEU A 40 -13.93 -1.42 -8.18
CA LEU A 40 -13.27 -0.12 -8.32
C LEU A 40 -12.86 0.14 -9.78
N SER A 41 -12.32 -0.87 -10.46
CA SER A 41 -11.98 -0.76 -11.88
C SER A 41 -13.19 -0.44 -12.75
N ALA A 42 -14.36 -1.01 -12.44
CA ALA A 42 -15.60 -0.77 -13.16
C ALA A 42 -16.18 0.62 -12.85
N GLU A 43 -16.21 1.02 -11.58
CA GLU A 43 -16.69 2.34 -11.11
C GLU A 43 -15.99 3.49 -11.86
N TYR A 44 -14.67 3.40 -11.98
CA TYR A 44 -13.84 4.40 -12.66
C TYR A 44 -13.62 4.12 -14.15
N ARG A 45 -14.25 3.07 -14.72
CA ARG A 45 -14.14 2.66 -16.13
C ARG A 45 -12.68 2.56 -16.60
N LEU A 46 -11.84 1.91 -15.79
CA LEU A 46 -10.41 1.79 -16.06
C LEU A 46 -10.15 0.80 -17.20
N SER A 47 -9.65 1.32 -18.32
CA SER A 47 -9.13 0.52 -19.43
C SER A 47 -7.75 -0.05 -19.08
N GLY A 48 -7.23 -0.96 -19.91
CA GLY A 48 -5.84 -1.43 -19.75
C GLY A 48 -4.80 -0.30 -19.82
N GLU A 49 -5.04 0.74 -20.63
CA GLU A 49 -4.20 1.95 -20.66
C GLU A 49 -4.28 2.72 -19.34
N HIS A 50 -5.49 2.95 -18.81
CA HIS A 50 -5.67 3.63 -17.52
C HIS A 50 -4.97 2.87 -16.39
N LYS A 51 -5.10 1.53 -16.35
CA LYS A 51 -4.42 0.68 -15.36
C LYS A 51 -2.89 0.86 -15.40
N ARG A 52 -2.28 1.06 -16.57
CA ARG A 52 -0.82 1.31 -16.68
C ARG A 52 -0.36 2.68 -16.18
N GLN A 53 -1.27 3.64 -16.08
CA GLN A 53 -0.96 5.00 -15.62
C GLN A 53 -1.07 5.15 -14.09
N LEU A 54 -1.60 4.13 -13.40
CA LEU A 54 -1.75 4.14 -11.96
C LEU A 54 -0.48 3.67 -11.24
N GLN A 55 -0.20 4.28 -10.09
CA GLN A 55 0.76 3.78 -9.13
C GLN A 55 0.05 2.79 -8.19
N TYR A 56 0.54 1.55 -8.17
CA TYR A 56 0.08 0.52 -7.25
C TYR A 56 1.01 0.42 -6.06
N TYR A 57 0.52 -0.16 -4.98
CA TYR A 57 1.28 -0.52 -3.80
C TYR A 57 0.88 -1.93 -3.37
N VAL A 58 1.79 -2.71 -2.81
CA VAL A 58 1.43 -3.97 -2.17
C VAL A 58 0.91 -3.71 -0.75
N SER A 59 -0.10 -4.44 -0.29
CA SER A 59 -0.65 -4.31 1.07
C SER A 59 0.28 -4.85 2.15
N ASP A 60 0.81 -6.05 1.91
CA ASP A 60 1.57 -6.86 2.87
C ASP A 60 2.93 -7.21 2.30
N THR A 61 3.88 -7.55 3.17
CA THR A 61 5.21 -7.98 2.75
C THR A 61 5.14 -9.30 2.00
N ILE A 62 5.72 -9.36 0.81
CA ILE A 62 5.90 -10.57 0.01
C ILE A 62 7.34 -11.08 0.24
N ARG A 63 7.47 -12.31 0.74
CA ARG A 63 8.76 -12.98 0.95
C ARG A 63 8.88 -14.17 0.03
N LEU A 64 9.89 -14.13 -0.84
CA LEU A 64 10.14 -15.14 -1.85
C LEU A 64 11.47 -15.83 -1.56
N VAL A 65 11.48 -17.16 -1.54
CA VAL A 65 12.69 -17.95 -1.34
C VAL A 65 12.91 -18.92 -2.48
N ARG A 66 14.16 -19.12 -2.86
CA ARG A 66 14.57 -20.15 -3.80
C ARG A 66 15.86 -20.78 -3.28
N SER A 67 15.87 -22.11 -3.16
CA SER A 67 17.12 -22.82 -2.94
C SER A 67 17.78 -23.15 -4.29
N ARG A 68 19.07 -22.86 -4.40
CA ARG A 68 19.95 -23.39 -5.44
C ARG A 68 20.83 -24.44 -4.78
N SER A 69 20.63 -25.70 -5.14
CA SER A 69 21.55 -26.77 -4.75
C SER A 69 22.72 -26.79 -5.74
N GLY A 70 23.90 -26.39 -5.28
CA GLY A 70 25.17 -26.59 -5.98
C GLY A 70 25.98 -27.63 -5.22
N GLY A 71 26.06 -28.85 -5.74
CA GLY A 71 26.88 -29.89 -5.15
C GLY A 71 27.78 -30.53 -6.21
N GLU A 72 29.06 -30.66 -5.90
CA GLU A 72 29.95 -31.55 -6.64
C GLU A 72 29.83 -32.94 -5.99
N THR A 73 29.27 -33.89 -6.74
CA THR A 73 29.38 -35.32 -6.46
C THR A 73 30.26 -35.93 -7.53
N GLY A 74 31.39 -36.51 -7.12
CA GLY A 74 32.33 -37.10 -8.06
C GLY A 74 33.54 -37.72 -7.40
N VAL A 75 34.48 -38.17 -8.23
CA VAL A 75 35.76 -38.71 -7.79
C VAL A 75 36.84 -37.65 -8.05
N ARG A 76 37.52 -37.19 -7.00
CA ARG A 76 38.75 -36.39 -7.10
C ARG A 76 39.85 -37.11 -6.33
N ASP A 77 41.03 -37.24 -6.94
CA ASP A 77 42.20 -37.89 -6.35
C ASP A 77 41.93 -39.29 -5.77
N GLY A 78 41.11 -40.10 -6.46
CA GLY A 78 40.77 -41.46 -6.04
C GLY A 78 39.82 -41.55 -4.83
N ARG A 79 39.23 -40.44 -4.39
CA ARG A 79 38.28 -40.40 -3.29
C ARG A 79 36.92 -39.92 -3.77
N LEU A 80 35.86 -40.49 -3.19
CA LEU A 80 34.51 -39.95 -3.32
C LEU A 80 34.46 -38.62 -2.56
N VAL A 81 34.14 -37.54 -3.27
CA VAL A 81 33.92 -36.22 -2.69
C VAL A 81 32.45 -35.88 -2.86
N SER A 82 31.79 -35.56 -1.75
CA SER A 82 30.45 -35.01 -1.72
C SER A 82 30.51 -33.69 -0.96
N ARG A 83 30.23 -32.59 -1.64
CA ARG A 83 30.02 -31.28 -1.00
C ARG A 83 28.61 -30.83 -1.31
N SER A 84 27.79 -30.65 -0.27
CA SER A 84 26.52 -29.96 -0.38
C SER A 84 26.73 -28.48 -0.05
N ALA A 85 26.65 -27.60 -1.05
CA ALA A 85 26.40 -26.19 -0.82
C ALA A 85 24.92 -25.91 -1.14
N ARG A 86 24.20 -25.35 -0.16
CA ARG A 86 22.83 -24.89 -0.35
C ARG A 86 22.85 -23.38 -0.25
N ASP A 87 22.76 -22.72 -1.40
CA ASP A 87 22.56 -21.28 -1.45
C ASP A 87 21.06 -21.01 -1.41
N ILE A 88 20.63 -20.20 -0.44
CA ILE A 88 19.24 -19.75 -0.33
C ILE A 88 19.22 -18.29 -0.80
N GLU A 89 18.51 -18.05 -1.89
CA GLU A 89 18.19 -16.71 -2.36
C GLU A 89 16.85 -16.28 -1.75
N GLN A 90 16.81 -15.09 -1.15
CA GLN A 90 15.60 -14.49 -0.59
C GLN A 90 15.38 -13.11 -1.19
N ILE A 91 14.14 -12.86 -1.64
CA ILE A 91 13.66 -11.55 -2.09
C ILE A 91 12.54 -11.12 -1.15
N VAL A 92 12.56 -9.84 -0.74
CA VAL A 92 11.56 -9.25 0.14
C VAL A 92 11.01 -8.01 -0.54
N ILE A 93 9.69 -7.94 -0.69
CA ILE A 93 8.98 -6.75 -1.19
C ILE A 93 8.09 -6.28 -0.04
N ASP A 94 8.46 -5.18 0.60
CA ASP A 94 7.76 -4.71 1.80
C ASP A 94 6.36 -4.16 1.50
N GLY A 95 5.47 -4.26 2.49
CA GLY A 95 4.17 -3.57 2.47
C GLY A 95 4.33 -2.09 2.10
N GLY A 96 3.51 -1.62 1.17
CA GLY A 96 3.58 -0.26 0.64
C GLY A 96 4.64 -0.02 -0.43
N THR A 97 5.35 -1.06 -0.91
CA THR A 97 6.29 -0.91 -2.03
C THR A 97 5.55 -0.49 -3.31
N PRO A 98 5.97 0.59 -3.98
CA PRO A 98 5.33 1.05 -5.21
C PRO A 98 5.61 0.10 -6.37
N GLY A 99 4.59 -0.24 -7.15
CA GLY A 99 4.71 -1.03 -8.39
C GLY A 99 3.88 -0.46 -9.55
N VAL A 100 4.27 -0.83 -10.77
CA VAL A 100 3.59 -0.42 -12.01
C VAL A 100 3.08 -1.64 -12.77
N VAL A 101 1.95 -1.48 -13.46
CA VAL A 101 1.38 -2.53 -14.30
C VAL A 101 2.11 -2.57 -15.64
N LEU A 102 2.62 -3.75 -16.00
CA LEU A 102 3.22 -3.98 -17.33
C LEU A 102 2.17 -4.52 -18.32
N ALA A 103 1.29 -5.39 -17.83
CA ALA A 103 0.22 -5.98 -18.61
C ALA A 103 -0.96 -6.36 -17.70
N SER A 104 -2.15 -6.46 -18.27
CA SER A 104 -3.35 -6.85 -17.53
C SER A 104 -4.36 -7.52 -18.45
N GLY A 105 -5.10 -8.49 -17.92
CA GLY A 105 -6.31 -9.03 -18.53
C GLY A 105 -7.56 -8.67 -17.72
N SER A 106 -8.62 -9.46 -17.91
CA SER A 106 -9.91 -9.23 -17.25
C SER A 106 -9.84 -9.40 -15.73
N ASN A 107 -9.04 -10.35 -15.24
CA ASN A 107 -8.97 -10.78 -13.84
C ASN A 107 -7.53 -10.94 -13.33
N TRP A 108 -6.55 -10.46 -14.09
CA TRP A 108 -5.13 -10.59 -13.74
C TRP A 108 -4.33 -9.35 -14.12
N MET A 109 -3.27 -9.09 -13.36
CA MET A 109 -2.33 -8.00 -13.58
C MET A 109 -0.90 -8.47 -13.35
N ALA A 110 -0.01 -8.15 -14.28
CA ALA A 110 1.43 -8.30 -14.12
C ALA A 110 2.00 -6.99 -13.58
N VAL A 111 2.45 -6.99 -12.33
CA VAL A 111 2.92 -5.81 -11.61
C VAL A 111 4.42 -5.93 -11.35
N SER A 112 5.15 -4.89 -11.72
CA SER A 112 6.60 -4.77 -11.56
C SER A 112 6.90 -3.83 -10.39
N PHE A 113 7.62 -4.35 -9.39
CA PHE A 113 8.14 -3.58 -8.25
C PHE A 113 9.64 -3.24 -8.42
N GLU A 114 10.31 -3.92 -9.36
CA GLU A 114 11.71 -3.70 -9.73
C GLU A 114 11.85 -3.87 -11.25
N ARG A 115 12.75 -3.08 -11.87
CA ARG A 115 12.98 -3.14 -13.32
C ARG A 115 13.35 -4.55 -13.76
N GLY A 116 12.67 -5.04 -14.81
CA GLY A 116 12.98 -6.32 -15.44
C GLY A 116 12.32 -7.54 -14.79
N SER A 117 11.54 -7.36 -13.72
CA SER A 117 10.78 -8.43 -13.08
C SER A 117 9.33 -8.02 -12.81
N TYR A 118 8.45 -9.00 -12.67
CA TYR A 118 7.05 -8.78 -12.33
C TYR A 118 6.45 -10.00 -11.62
N LEU A 119 5.40 -9.74 -10.83
CA LEU A 119 4.55 -10.72 -10.18
C LEU A 119 3.14 -10.66 -10.76
N TYR A 120 2.42 -11.77 -10.72
CA TYR A 120 1.01 -11.80 -11.10
C TYR A 120 0.11 -11.60 -9.89
N PHE A 121 -0.93 -10.80 -10.06
CA PHE A 121 -2.01 -10.62 -9.10
C PHE A 121 -3.34 -10.94 -9.78
N VAL A 122 -4.26 -11.60 -9.08
CA VAL A 122 -5.53 -12.09 -9.64
C VAL A 122 -6.72 -11.80 -8.70
N SER A 123 -7.86 -11.43 -9.26
CA SER A 123 -9.08 -11.05 -8.51
C SER A 123 -10.02 -12.23 -8.24
N ASN A 124 -10.12 -13.17 -9.18
CA ASN A 124 -11.11 -14.25 -9.15
C ASN A 124 -10.61 -15.59 -8.58
N ALA A 125 -9.54 -15.56 -7.79
CA ALA A 125 -9.04 -16.76 -7.14
C ALA A 125 -9.92 -17.08 -5.91
N ASN A 126 -10.45 -18.30 -5.84
CA ASN A 126 -11.15 -18.76 -4.64
C ASN A 126 -10.14 -18.98 -3.51
N ARG A 127 -10.08 -18.02 -2.57
CA ARG A 127 -9.13 -18.01 -1.45
C ARG A 127 -9.79 -18.07 -0.07
N SER A 128 -11.11 -18.24 -0.04
CA SER A 128 -11.91 -18.27 1.20
C SER A 128 -11.40 -19.30 2.20
N ALA A 129 -10.87 -20.44 1.73
CA ALA A 129 -10.26 -21.47 2.56
C ALA A 129 -9.06 -21.00 3.41
N TRP A 130 -8.37 -19.92 2.99
CA TRP A 130 -7.13 -19.46 3.63
C TRP A 130 -7.23 -18.04 4.21
N LEU A 131 -8.04 -17.18 3.59
CA LEU A 131 -8.25 -15.80 4.06
C LEU A 131 -9.45 -15.68 5.01
N GLY A 132 -10.42 -16.59 4.94
CA GLY A 132 -11.65 -16.50 5.76
C GLY A 132 -12.33 -15.14 5.61
N ASP A 133 -12.70 -14.55 6.75
CA ASP A 133 -13.39 -13.26 6.82
C ASP A 133 -12.51 -12.05 6.42
N ASP A 134 -11.18 -12.22 6.35
CA ASP A 134 -10.25 -11.16 5.93
C ASP A 134 -10.22 -10.98 4.40
N GLN A 135 -10.96 -11.80 3.65
CA GLN A 135 -11.01 -11.71 2.20
C GLN A 135 -11.73 -10.43 1.75
N ILE A 136 -11.06 -9.67 0.89
CA ILE A 136 -11.66 -8.54 0.18
C ILE A 136 -12.14 -9.06 -1.17
N GLU A 137 -13.44 -8.95 -1.41
CA GLU A 137 -14.08 -9.41 -2.65
C GLU A 137 -13.47 -8.72 -3.88
N ASP A 138 -13.16 -9.52 -4.89
CA ASP A 138 -12.57 -9.13 -6.17
C ASP A 138 -11.26 -8.32 -6.09
N ALA A 139 -10.57 -8.31 -4.94
CA ALA A 139 -9.27 -7.68 -4.81
C ALA A 139 -8.18 -8.48 -5.53
N TYR A 140 -7.21 -7.78 -6.12
CA TYR A 140 -6.12 -8.41 -6.86
C TYR A 140 -5.03 -8.92 -5.89
N TYR A 141 -5.11 -10.19 -5.51
CA TYR A 141 -4.15 -10.85 -4.61
C TYR A 141 -3.00 -11.53 -5.35
N LEU A 142 -1.82 -11.64 -4.72
CA LEU A 142 -0.64 -12.32 -5.25
C LEU A 142 -0.99 -13.73 -5.75
N TYR A 143 -0.71 -14.03 -7.00
CA TYR A 143 -1.08 -15.31 -7.61
C TYR A 143 -0.20 -16.46 -7.10
N LEU A 144 -0.82 -17.42 -6.40
CA LEU A 144 -0.20 -18.61 -5.82
C LEU A 144 -1.10 -19.83 -6.13
N PRO A 145 -1.00 -20.43 -7.31
CA PRO A 145 -1.95 -21.45 -7.78
C PRO A 145 -1.93 -22.76 -6.99
N ASP A 146 -0.84 -23.05 -6.31
CA ASP A 146 -0.57 -24.28 -5.56
C ASP A 146 -0.39 -23.99 -4.06
N TYR A 147 -0.94 -22.87 -3.57
CA TYR A 147 -0.86 -22.53 -2.15
C TYR A 147 -1.52 -23.61 -1.29
N ASN A 148 -0.76 -24.11 -0.31
CA ASN A 148 -1.15 -25.24 0.53
C ASN A 148 -1.33 -24.89 2.02
N GLY A 149 -1.37 -23.59 2.35
CA GLY A 149 -1.43 -23.10 3.72
C GLY A 149 -0.06 -22.80 4.35
N GLN A 150 1.04 -23.28 3.78
CA GLN A 150 2.41 -22.99 4.24
C GLN A 150 3.21 -22.16 3.24
N GLY A 151 2.91 -22.31 1.96
CA GLY A 151 3.56 -21.58 0.89
C GLY A 151 2.96 -21.95 -0.46
N GLY A 152 3.35 -21.20 -1.48
CA GLY A 152 2.93 -21.44 -2.86
C GLY A 152 4.02 -21.03 -3.84
N THR A 153 4.03 -21.65 -5.00
CA THR A 153 4.89 -21.27 -6.11
C THR A 153 4.46 -19.92 -6.66
N VAL A 154 5.43 -19.05 -6.85
CA VAL A 154 5.26 -17.77 -7.54
C VAL A 154 6.32 -17.62 -8.61
N ARG A 155 5.95 -16.96 -9.71
CA ARG A 155 6.90 -16.60 -10.76
C ARG A 155 7.26 -15.13 -10.62
N LEU A 156 8.55 -14.85 -10.44
CA LEU A 156 9.12 -13.52 -10.58
C LEU A 156 9.81 -13.46 -11.94
N GLY A 157 9.12 -12.90 -12.93
CA GLY A 157 9.51 -13.02 -14.34
C GLY A 157 9.59 -14.49 -14.80
N ASN A 158 10.78 -14.94 -15.21
CA ASN A 158 11.00 -16.31 -15.70
C ASN A 158 11.40 -17.33 -14.63
N GLN A 159 11.58 -16.88 -13.38
CA GLN A 159 12.15 -17.68 -12.32
C GLN A 159 11.10 -18.06 -11.28
N ALA A 160 11.08 -19.32 -10.88
CA ALA A 160 10.17 -19.82 -9.85
C ALA A 160 10.78 -19.63 -8.46
N TYR A 161 9.97 -19.13 -7.54
CA TYR A 161 10.24 -19.00 -6.11
C TYR A 161 9.10 -19.64 -5.32
N THR A 162 9.35 -19.89 -4.05
CA THR A 162 8.30 -20.19 -3.07
C THR A 162 7.99 -18.90 -2.32
N ALA A 163 6.73 -18.46 -2.36
CA ALA A 163 6.22 -17.44 -1.46
C ALA A 163 5.95 -18.08 -0.10
N THR A 164 6.46 -17.47 0.96
CA THR A 164 6.36 -17.97 2.34
C THR A 164 5.62 -16.99 3.23
N ASP A 165 5.42 -17.37 4.49
CA ASP A 165 4.78 -16.55 5.51
C ASP A 165 3.38 -16.10 5.05
N ASP A 166 2.98 -14.89 5.42
CA ASP A 166 1.70 -14.28 5.06
C ASP A 166 1.68 -13.67 3.64
N SER A 167 2.64 -14.01 2.77
CA SER A 167 2.68 -13.48 1.39
C SER A 167 1.40 -13.73 0.60
N PHE A 168 0.62 -14.74 0.97
CA PHE A 168 -0.66 -15.05 0.34
C PHE A 168 -1.75 -13.99 0.56
N ARG A 169 -1.60 -13.14 1.60
CA ARG A 169 -2.49 -12.01 1.93
C ARG A 169 -2.22 -10.77 1.09
N ALA A 170 -1.04 -10.68 0.50
CA ALA A 170 -0.62 -9.52 -0.27
C ALA A 170 -1.56 -9.27 -1.46
N HIS A 171 -2.12 -8.07 -1.51
CA HIS A 171 -2.99 -7.58 -2.58
C HIS A 171 -2.58 -6.17 -3.01
N LEU A 172 -3.09 -5.76 -4.17
CA LEU A 172 -2.81 -4.44 -4.73
C LEU A 172 -3.66 -3.36 -4.07
N LEU A 173 -3.02 -2.24 -3.77
CA LEU A 173 -3.64 -1.00 -3.33
C LEU A 173 -3.40 0.10 -4.36
N VAL A 174 -4.33 1.04 -4.47
CA VAL A 174 -4.16 2.30 -5.22
C VAL A 174 -4.40 3.49 -4.31
N ARG A 175 -3.73 4.61 -4.60
CA ARG A 175 -3.95 5.86 -3.87
C ARG A 175 -5.13 6.62 -4.48
N ARG A 176 -6.10 6.99 -3.63
CA ARG A 176 -7.16 7.95 -3.97
C ARG A 176 -6.83 9.28 -3.31
N GLU A 177 -6.78 10.33 -4.12
CA GLU A 177 -6.71 11.71 -3.63
C GLU A 177 -8.09 12.34 -3.77
N SER A 178 -8.67 12.80 -2.66
CA SER A 178 -9.90 13.59 -2.67
C SER A 178 -9.53 15.07 -2.63
N MET A 179 -9.95 15.83 -3.64
CA MET A 179 -9.89 17.29 -3.63
C MET A 179 -11.30 17.83 -3.32
N SER A 180 -11.54 18.19 -2.07
CA SER A 180 -12.77 18.86 -1.65
C SER A 180 -12.58 20.38 -1.59
N ASP A 181 -12.74 21.07 -2.72
CA ASP A 181 -13.03 22.52 -2.69
C ASP A 181 -14.55 22.70 -2.57
N VAL A 182 -15.07 22.57 -1.35
CA VAL A 182 -16.48 22.88 -1.09
C VAL A 182 -16.61 24.39 -0.87
N SER A 183 -16.83 25.14 -1.96
CA SER A 183 -17.36 26.50 -1.87
C SER A 183 -18.86 26.42 -1.54
N ALA A 184 -19.20 26.33 -0.26
CA ALA A 184 -20.58 26.40 0.20
C ALA A 184 -21.11 27.83 0.04
N ARG A 185 -21.88 28.11 -1.02
CA ARG A 185 -22.73 29.31 -1.08
C ARG A 185 -23.88 29.15 -0.08
N GLN A 186 -23.66 29.63 1.15
CA GLN A 186 -24.69 29.68 2.17
C GLN A 186 -25.62 30.88 1.91
N SER A 187 -26.85 30.62 1.48
CA SER A 187 -27.90 31.64 1.43
C SER A 187 -28.78 31.50 2.67
N ARG A 188 -28.77 32.50 3.56
CA ARG A 188 -29.73 32.60 4.67
C ARG A 188 -31.02 33.22 4.14
N GLN A 189 -32.09 32.44 4.13
CA GLN A 189 -33.41 32.96 3.79
C GLN A 189 -34.02 33.69 5.00
N PRO A 190 -34.64 34.88 4.80
CA PRO A 190 -35.08 35.73 5.90
C PRO A 190 -36.37 35.27 6.62
N GLY A 191 -36.97 34.15 6.20
CA GLY A 191 -38.28 33.71 6.70
C GLY A 191 -39.44 34.54 6.15
N ARG A 192 -40.66 34.00 6.19
CA ARG A 192 -41.89 34.67 5.72
C ARG A 192 -42.94 34.63 6.83
N HIS A 193 -43.50 35.79 7.18
CA HIS A 193 -44.60 35.89 8.14
C HIS A 193 -45.96 35.85 7.43
N LEU A 194 -46.93 35.19 8.07
CA LEU A 194 -48.33 35.20 7.65
C LEU A 194 -48.94 36.57 7.97
N ARG A 195 -49.72 37.12 7.03
CA ARG A 195 -50.52 38.35 7.23
C ARG A 195 -51.83 38.01 7.91
#